data_AF-A0AAD7KZW6-F1
#
_entry.id   AF-A0AAD7KZW6-F1
#
_cell.length_a   1.000
_cell.length_b   1.000
_cell.length_c   1.000
_cell.angle_alpha   90.00
_cell.angle_beta   90.00
_cell.angle_gamma   90.00
#
_symmetry.space_group_name_H-M   'P 1'
#
loop_
_entity.id
_entity.type
_entity.pdbx_description
1 polymer ?
#
loop_
_entity_poly.entity_id
_entity_poly.type
_entity_poly.pdbx_seq_one_letter_code
_entity_poly.pdbx_strand_id
1 'polypeptide(L)'
;MLEPREADVPVLFLVLVVLPVVAYIFLGKWSEAAKKKERISLLAQLAVEEAFRAEQMAVADVITPVSPSKSELQMCARCFAPSRTRCSRCKSVRYCSGNCQIIHWRQIHKNECQQLEAHKSCSSPEAVSIEESLDERGFLDDDMSSQFFGQ
;
A
#
# COMPACT_ATOMS: atom_id res chain seq x y z
N MET A 1 -67.54 22.23 12.21
CA MET A 1 -67.25 21.41 13.40
C MET A 1 -66.74 20.08 12.89
N LEU A 2 -65.45 19.79 13.03
CA LEU A 2 -64.90 18.47 12.71
C LEU A 2 -64.92 17.68 14.02
N GLU A 3 -65.85 16.73 14.15
CA GLU A 3 -65.86 15.80 15.28
C GLU A 3 -64.56 14.98 15.24
N PRO A 4 -63.80 14.90 16.34
CA PRO A 4 -62.66 14.00 16.42
C PRO A 4 -63.20 12.56 16.29
N ARG A 5 -62.76 11.81 15.28
CA ARG A 5 -63.22 10.42 15.13
C ARG A 5 -62.60 9.63 16.27
N GLU A 6 -63.37 8.80 16.94
CA GLU A 6 -62.87 7.94 18.03
C GLU A 6 -61.69 7.02 17.60
N ALA A 7 -61.48 6.87 16.29
CA ALA A 7 -60.32 6.22 15.68
C ALA A 7 -58.98 6.98 15.85
N ASP A 8 -59.00 8.27 16.23
CA ASP A 8 -57.80 9.08 16.38
C ASP A 8 -57.01 8.69 17.65
N VAL A 9 -57.68 8.21 18.70
CA VAL A 9 -57.03 7.84 19.98
C VAL A 9 -56.14 6.59 19.84
N PRO A 10 -56.58 5.47 19.23
CA PRO A 10 -55.70 4.33 18.94
C PRO A 10 -54.54 4.68 18.00
N VAL A 11 -54.79 5.53 17.00
CA VAL A 11 -53.75 5.96 16.04
C VAL A 11 -52.69 6.79 16.75
N LEU A 12 -53.09 7.73 17.61
CA LEU A 12 -52.15 8.53 18.40
C LEU A 12 -51.30 7.66 19.32
N PHE A 13 -51.89 6.63 19.94
CA PHE A 13 -51.14 5.69 20.79
C PHE A 13 -50.12 4.87 20.00
N LEU A 14 -50.48 4.37 18.82
CA LEU A 14 -49.56 3.65 17.93
C LEU A 14 -48.38 4.55 17.53
N VAL A 15 -48.65 5.80 17.18
CA VAL A 15 -47.62 6.73 16.70
C VAL A 15 -46.75 7.28 17.82
N LEU A 16 -47.32 7.65 18.97
CA LEU A 16 -46.59 8.31 20.05
C LEU A 16 -45.93 7.33 21.02
N VAL A 17 -46.40 6.08 21.09
CA VAL A 17 -45.88 5.10 22.06
C VAL A 17 -45.27 3.91 21.34
N VAL A 18 -46.00 3.27 20.43
CA VAL A 18 -45.53 2.02 19.81
C VAL A 18 -44.36 2.28 18.86
N LEU A 19 -44.46 3.29 17.97
CA LEU A 19 -43.36 3.60 17.04
C LEU A 19 -42.06 3.99 17.76
N PRO A 20 -42.03 4.87 18.78
CA PRO A 20 -40.81 5.20 19.50
C PRO A 20 -40.23 4.02 20.28
N VAL A 21 -41.06 3.18 20.89
CA VAL A 21 -40.60 1.98 21.62
C VAL A 21 -39.96 0.98 20.66
N VAL A 22 -40.61 0.75 19.51
CA VAL A 22 -40.08 -0.14 18.47
C VAL A 22 -38.77 0.43 17.90
N ALA A 23 -38.71 1.73 17.61
CA ALA A 23 -37.51 2.40 17.16
C ALA A 23 -36.37 2.31 18.19
N TYR A 24 -36.67 2.49 19.48
CA TYR A 24 -35.71 2.34 20.58
C TYR A 24 -35.14 0.91 20.65
N ILE A 25 -36.00 -0.11 20.53
CA ILE A 25 -35.58 -1.52 20.50
C ILE A 25 -34.66 -1.79 19.30
N PHE A 26 -35.00 -1.27 18.12
CA PHE A 26 -34.14 -1.43 16.95
C PHE A 26 -32.80 -0.71 17.12
N LEU A 27 -32.80 0.57 17.53
CA LEU A 27 -31.57 1.33 17.76
C LEU A 27 -30.65 0.67 18.79
N GLY A 28 -31.22 0.16 19.88
CA GLY A 28 -30.49 -0.58 20.90
C GLY A 28 -29.78 -1.82 20.33
N LYS A 29 -30.52 -2.68 19.62
CA LYS A 29 -29.96 -3.89 19.01
C LYS A 29 -28.89 -3.60 17.95
N TRP A 30 -29.07 -2.53 17.18
CA TRP A 30 -28.10 -2.11 16.15
C TRP A 30 -26.80 -1.57 16.77
N SER A 31 -26.88 -0.88 17.91
CA SER A 31 -25.69 -0.38 18.62
C SER A 31 -24.83 -1.52 19.16
N GLU A 32 -25.45 -2.59 19.68
CA GLU A 32 -24.75 -3.77 20.16
C GLU A 32 -24.10 -4.56 19.01
N ALA A 33 -24.79 -4.65 17.87
CA ALA A 33 -24.22 -5.22 16.66
C ALA A 33 -23.06 -4.38 16.09
N ALA A 34 -23.06 -3.05 16.28
CA ALA A 34 -21.98 -2.18 15.83
C ALA A 34 -20.70 -2.34 16.67
N LYS A 35 -20.82 -2.45 17.99
CA LYS A 35 -19.66 -2.63 18.90
C LYS A 35 -18.88 -3.93 18.64
N LYS A 36 -19.57 -5.01 18.24
CA LYS A 36 -18.93 -6.31 17.97
C LYS A 36 -18.14 -6.34 16.64
N LYS A 37 -18.37 -5.37 15.74
CA LYS A 37 -17.73 -5.33 14.42
C LYS A 37 -16.26 -4.93 14.47
N GLU A 38 -15.84 -4.14 15.45
CA GLU A 38 -14.45 -3.64 15.52
C GLU A 38 -13.44 -4.78 15.67
N ARG A 39 -13.67 -5.70 16.62
CA ARG A 39 -12.80 -6.87 16.83
C ARG A 39 -12.78 -7.80 15.61
N ILE A 40 -13.93 -7.98 14.96
CA ILE A 40 -14.03 -8.80 13.74
C ILE A 40 -13.26 -8.14 12.59
N SER A 41 -13.33 -6.82 12.47
CA SER A 41 -12.59 -6.05 11.46
C SER A 41 -11.08 -6.17 11.64
N LEU A 42 -10.60 -6.08 12.89
CA LEU A 42 -9.18 -6.24 13.20
C LEU A 42 -8.70 -7.66 12.82
N LEU A 43 -9.42 -8.70 13.23
CA LEU A 43 -9.09 -10.08 12.87
C LEU A 43 -9.11 -10.30 11.35
N ALA A 44 -10.06 -9.69 10.64
CA ALA A 44 -10.12 -9.76 9.18
C ALA A 44 -8.91 -9.09 8.53
N GLN A 45 -8.45 -7.94 9.04
CA GLN A 45 -7.24 -7.28 8.54
C GLN A 45 -5.97 -8.10 8.81
N LEU A 46 -5.84 -8.68 10.00
CA LEU A 46 -4.72 -9.57 10.31
C LEU A 46 -4.70 -10.79 9.39
N ALA A 47 -5.85 -11.44 9.17
CA ALA A 47 -5.94 -12.57 8.26
C ALA A 47 -5.56 -12.22 6.80
N VAL A 48 -5.88 -11.00 6.33
CA VAL A 48 -5.47 -10.52 5.00
C VAL A 48 -3.96 -10.32 4.93
N GLU A 49 -3.34 -9.72 5.96
CA GLU A 49 -1.88 -9.56 6.03
C GLU A 49 -1.15 -10.91 6.13
N GLU A 50 -1.68 -11.84 6.94
CA GLU A 50 -1.17 -13.20 7.09
C GLU A 50 -1.24 -13.97 5.76
N ALA A 51 -2.33 -13.85 5.01
CA ALA A 51 -2.48 -14.46 3.70
C ALA A 51 -1.47 -13.87 2.69
N PHE A 52 -1.30 -12.55 2.66
CA PHE A 52 -0.30 -11.89 1.81
C PHE A 52 1.14 -12.34 2.15
N ARG A 53 1.46 -12.44 3.44
CA ARG A 53 2.74 -12.97 3.93
C ARG A 53 2.94 -14.43 3.57
N ALA A 54 1.92 -15.27 3.69
CA ALA A 54 1.97 -16.69 3.33
C ALA A 54 2.17 -16.87 1.82
N GLU A 55 1.52 -16.08 0.97
CA GLU A 55 1.76 -16.07 -0.47
C GLU A 55 3.20 -15.68 -0.79
N GLN A 56 3.75 -14.63 -0.16
CA GLN A 56 5.14 -14.22 -0.34
C GLN A 56 6.15 -15.29 0.11
N MET A 57 5.90 -15.95 1.24
CA MET A 57 6.77 -17.03 1.75
C MET A 57 6.66 -18.31 0.92
N ALA A 58 5.46 -18.68 0.43
CA ALA A 58 5.26 -19.83 -0.44
C ALA A 58 5.89 -19.62 -1.83
N VAL A 59 5.88 -18.39 -2.34
CA VAL A 59 6.61 -18.02 -3.56
C VAL A 59 8.13 -18.17 -3.36
N ALA A 60 8.67 -17.93 -2.17
CA ALA A 60 10.08 -18.15 -1.89
C ALA A 60 10.51 -19.64 -1.93
N ASP A 61 9.61 -20.58 -1.63
CA ASP A 61 9.93 -22.02 -1.58
C ASP A 61 9.70 -22.73 -2.94
N VAL A 62 8.81 -22.21 -3.79
CA VAL A 62 8.62 -22.72 -5.17
C VAL A 62 9.64 -22.13 -6.16
N ILE A 63 10.39 -21.11 -5.75
CA ILE A 63 11.48 -20.53 -6.53
C ILE A 63 12.78 -21.29 -6.21
N THR A 64 13.17 -22.21 -7.12
CA THR A 64 14.59 -22.49 -7.42
C THR A 64 15.37 -21.17 -7.33
N PRO A 65 16.54 -21.05 -6.67
CA PRO A 65 17.10 -19.76 -6.25
C PRO A 65 17.41 -18.89 -7.46
N VAL A 66 16.41 -18.16 -7.92
CA VAL A 66 16.53 -17.05 -8.82
C VAL A 66 16.43 -15.88 -7.87
N SER A 67 17.62 -15.40 -7.50
CA SER A 67 17.86 -14.00 -7.18
C SER A 67 16.90 -13.08 -7.94
N PRO A 68 16.70 -11.80 -7.56
CA PRO A 68 16.20 -10.82 -8.52
C PRO A 68 17.27 -10.58 -9.61
N SER A 69 17.65 -11.62 -10.36
CA SER A 69 18.28 -11.51 -11.65
C SER A 69 17.20 -10.90 -12.52
N LYS A 70 17.25 -9.58 -12.62
CA LYS A 70 17.27 -8.75 -13.83
C LYS A 70 17.28 -9.48 -15.19
N SER A 71 16.48 -10.51 -15.34
CA SER A 71 16.28 -11.32 -16.53
C SER A 71 14.78 -11.57 -16.71
N GLU A 72 13.97 -10.54 -16.45
CA GLU A 72 12.91 -10.23 -17.40
C GLU A 72 13.56 -10.33 -18.78
N LEU A 73 13.14 -11.34 -19.54
CA LEU A 73 13.61 -11.63 -20.88
C LEU A 73 13.66 -10.31 -21.63
N GLN A 74 14.86 -9.82 -21.91
CA GLN A 74 15.01 -8.46 -22.37
C GLN A 74 14.40 -8.38 -23.77
N MET A 75 13.24 -7.76 -23.90
CA MET A 75 12.45 -7.78 -25.14
C MET A 75 12.89 -6.66 -26.10
N CYS A 76 12.71 -6.92 -27.39
CA CYS A 76 12.86 -5.90 -28.41
C CYS A 76 11.74 -4.87 -28.29
N ALA A 77 12.09 -3.58 -28.17
CA ALA A 77 11.11 -2.49 -28.06
C ALA A 77 10.21 -2.30 -29.30
N ARG A 78 10.48 -3.03 -30.40
CA ARG A 78 9.70 -2.94 -31.63
C ARG A 78 8.80 -4.16 -31.87
N CYS A 79 9.36 -5.36 -31.75
CA CYS A 79 8.66 -6.60 -32.11
C CYS A 79 8.51 -7.59 -30.95
N PHE A 80 8.94 -7.20 -29.74
CA PHE A 80 8.85 -8.00 -28.51
C PHE A 80 9.58 -9.36 -28.53
N ALA A 81 10.29 -9.68 -29.61
CA ALA A 81 11.18 -10.83 -29.68
C ALA A 81 12.36 -10.69 -28.69
N PRO A 82 12.98 -11.81 -28.25
CA PRO A 82 14.16 -11.79 -27.39
C PRO A 82 15.27 -10.91 -27.96
N SER A 83 15.74 -9.96 -27.17
CA SER A 83 16.75 -9.00 -27.58
C SER A 83 18.15 -9.54 -27.40
N ARG A 84 19.02 -9.21 -28.36
CA ARG A 84 20.45 -9.54 -28.32
C ARG A 84 21.33 -8.31 -28.19
N THR A 85 20.81 -7.14 -28.52
CA THR A 85 21.58 -5.89 -28.51
C THR A 85 20.83 -4.79 -27.77
N ARG A 86 21.54 -3.71 -27.45
CA ARG A 86 20.98 -2.49 -26.87
C ARG A 86 21.47 -1.29 -27.63
N CYS A 87 20.75 -0.18 -27.51
CA CYS A 87 21.20 1.10 -28.04
C CYS A 87 22.60 1.43 -27.45
N SER A 88 23.60 1.66 -28.29
CA SER A 88 24.97 1.96 -27.86
C SER A 88 25.07 3.28 -27.07
N ARG A 89 24.18 4.21 -27.42
CA ARG A 89 24.04 5.57 -26.89
C ARG A 89 23.47 5.60 -25.47
N CYS A 90 22.15 5.50 -25.33
CA CYS A 90 21.49 5.55 -24.02
C CYS A 90 21.65 4.26 -23.19
N LYS A 91 21.89 3.11 -23.83
CA LYS A 91 21.89 1.75 -23.23
C LYS A 91 20.57 1.36 -22.53
N SER A 92 19.52 2.16 -22.68
CA SER A 92 18.20 1.96 -22.04
C SER A 92 17.32 1.01 -22.85
N VAL A 93 17.25 1.20 -24.17
CA VAL A 93 16.36 0.42 -25.06
C VAL A 93 17.11 -0.73 -25.74
N ARG A 94 16.41 -1.85 -25.97
CA ARG A 94 16.94 -3.11 -26.50
C ARG A 94 16.28 -3.57 -27.80
N TYR A 95 17.05 -4.27 -28.65
CA TYR A 95 16.64 -4.71 -29.98
C TYR A 95 17.10 -6.14 -30.33
N CYS A 96 16.23 -6.89 -31.02
CA CYS A 96 16.59 -8.20 -31.56
C CYS A 96 17.55 -8.12 -32.77
N SER A 97 17.54 -7.00 -33.50
CA SER A 97 18.34 -6.77 -34.70
C SER A 97 18.60 -5.29 -34.97
N GLY A 98 19.63 -4.99 -35.78
CA GLY A 98 19.92 -3.63 -36.24
C GLY A 98 18.75 -3.00 -37.02
N ASN A 99 17.99 -3.79 -37.78
CA ASN A 99 16.81 -3.28 -38.49
C ASN A 99 15.72 -2.78 -37.53
N CYS A 100 15.48 -3.51 -36.43
CA CYS A 100 14.55 -3.06 -35.39
C CYS A 100 15.04 -1.80 -34.69
N GLN A 101 16.35 -1.67 -34.46
CA GLN A 101 16.95 -0.46 -33.92
C GLN A 101 16.76 0.74 -34.85
N ILE A 102 17.06 0.62 -36.15
CA ILE A 102 17.00 1.74 -37.11
C ILE A 102 15.56 2.26 -37.25
N ILE A 103 14.59 1.36 -37.35
CA ILE A 103 13.20 1.78 -37.57
C ILE A 103 12.61 2.40 -36.31
N HIS A 104 12.83 1.79 -35.14
CA HIS A 104 12.38 2.36 -33.87
C HIS A 104 13.08 3.69 -33.57
N TRP A 105 14.36 3.83 -33.93
CA TRP A 105 15.12 5.08 -33.84
C TRP A 105 14.47 6.21 -34.61
N ARG A 106 14.10 5.97 -35.87
CA ARG A 106 13.50 7.00 -36.73
C ARG A 106 12.08 7.39 -36.30
N GLN A 107 11.33 6.46 -35.72
CA GLN A 107 9.93 6.68 -35.35
C GLN A 107 9.75 7.33 -33.97
N ILE A 108 10.48 6.87 -32.95
CA ILE A 108 10.19 7.20 -31.54
C ILE A 108 11.48 7.55 -30.79
N HIS A 109 12.52 6.73 -30.90
CA HIS A 109 13.61 6.75 -29.93
C HIS A 109 14.64 7.90 -30.09
N LYS A 110 14.64 8.65 -31.21
CA LYS A 110 15.62 9.72 -31.46
C LYS A 110 15.67 10.79 -30.37
N ASN A 111 14.50 11.28 -29.94
CA ASN A 111 14.41 12.38 -28.96
C ASN A 111 14.64 11.87 -27.53
N GLU A 112 14.13 10.68 -27.20
CA GLU A 112 14.31 10.04 -25.90
C GLU A 112 15.78 9.67 -25.63
N CYS A 113 16.50 9.23 -26.66
CA CYS A 113 17.87 8.79 -26.51
C CYS A 113 18.81 9.92 -26.06
N GLN A 114 18.59 11.16 -26.52
CA GLN A 114 19.44 12.31 -26.17
C GLN A 114 19.25 12.73 -24.71
N GLN A 115 18.01 12.73 -24.22
CA GLN A 115 17.71 13.08 -22.83
C GLN A 115 18.35 12.05 -21.87
N LEU A 116 18.22 10.76 -22.18
CA LEU A 116 18.79 9.68 -21.37
C LEU A 116 20.33 9.64 -21.38
N GLU A 117 20.98 10.13 -22.43
CA GLU A 117 22.43 10.34 -22.43
C GLU A 117 22.82 11.47 -21.48
N ALA A 118 22.10 12.60 -21.50
CA ALA A 118 22.40 13.77 -20.66
C ALA A 118 22.22 13.49 -19.15
N HIS A 119 21.20 12.72 -18.76
CA HIS A 119 20.97 12.34 -17.36
C HIS A 119 22.03 11.37 -16.80
N LYS A 120 22.77 10.67 -17.67
CA LYS A 120 23.85 9.76 -17.26
C LYS A 120 25.12 10.49 -16.83
N SER A 121 25.32 11.70 -17.33
CA SER A 121 26.49 12.54 -17.02
C SER A 121 26.41 13.26 -15.67
N CYS A 122 25.33 13.11 -14.89
CA CYS A 122 25.15 13.84 -13.62
C CYS A 122 24.87 12.95 -12.39
N SER A 123 24.79 11.62 -12.54
CA SER A 123 24.61 10.71 -11.39
C SER A 123 25.90 9.94 -11.09
N SER A 124 26.81 10.61 -10.38
CA SER A 124 27.77 9.88 -9.54
C SER A 124 27.00 9.31 -8.34
N PRO A 125 27.18 8.02 -7.97
CA PRO A 125 26.54 7.49 -6.77
C PRO A 125 27.28 8.04 -5.55
N GLU A 126 26.61 8.92 -4.80
CA GLU A 126 27.02 9.37 -3.48
C GLU A 126 26.87 8.17 -2.52
N ALA A 127 27.98 7.50 -2.25
CA ALA A 127 28.10 6.56 -1.14
C ALA A 127 28.27 7.40 0.13
N VAL A 128 27.22 7.50 0.95
CA VAL A 128 27.33 8.04 2.31
C VAL A 128 27.27 6.88 3.29
N SER A 129 28.41 6.70 3.94
CA SER A 129 28.76 5.73 4.97
C SER A 129 27.86 5.85 6.20
N ILE A 130 27.39 4.73 6.72
CA ILE A 130 26.94 4.63 8.12
C ILE A 130 28.22 4.41 8.94
N GLU A 131 28.58 5.39 9.77
CA GLU A 131 29.57 5.20 10.83
C GLU A 131 28.88 5.23 12.20
N GLU A 132 28.81 4.05 12.80
CA GLU A 132 28.47 3.81 14.19
C GLU A 132 29.79 3.55 14.93
N SER A 133 30.20 4.45 15.81
CA SER A 133 31.15 4.15 16.91
C SER A 133 31.14 5.23 17.98
N LEU A 134 30.65 4.85 19.17
CA LEU A 134 31.11 5.12 20.56
C LEU A 134 32.30 6.10 20.69
N ASP A 135 32.38 7.05 21.64
CA ASP A 135 32.24 6.90 23.09
C ASP A 135 32.34 8.27 23.83
N GLU A 136 31.96 8.26 25.11
CA GLU A 136 32.26 9.18 26.23
C GLU A 136 31.68 10.62 26.35
N ARG A 137 30.64 10.70 27.22
CA ARG A 137 30.68 11.26 28.60
C ARG A 137 30.62 12.78 28.84
N GLY A 138 29.51 13.20 29.47
CA GLY A 138 29.55 14.13 30.61
C GLY A 138 28.46 15.22 30.71
N PHE A 139 27.67 15.12 31.81
CA PHE A 139 27.04 16.20 32.60
C PHE A 139 25.77 16.90 32.05
N LEU A 140 24.59 16.56 32.59
CA LEU A 140 23.81 17.25 33.66
C LEU A 140 22.64 18.02 33.00
N ASP A 141 21.37 18.01 33.43
CA ASP A 141 20.78 18.00 34.78
C ASP A 141 19.34 17.40 34.81
N ASP A 142 18.93 17.05 36.04
CA ASP A 142 17.60 17.09 36.68
C ASP A 142 16.30 16.73 35.91
N ASP A 143 15.52 15.79 36.44
CA ASP A 143 14.50 16.11 37.46
C ASP A 143 13.81 14.85 38.00
N MET A 144 13.26 15.01 39.20
CA MET A 144 12.98 14.05 40.26
C MET A 144 11.48 13.75 40.39
N SER A 145 11.08 12.48 40.40
CA SER A 145 10.01 11.97 41.30
C SER A 145 9.64 10.51 41.05
N SER A 146 9.89 9.66 42.04
CA SER A 146 8.85 8.72 42.51
C SER A 146 9.29 8.13 43.86
N GLN A 147 8.66 8.67 44.90
CA GLN A 147 8.39 7.92 46.13
C GLN A 147 7.54 6.70 45.73
N PHE A 148 7.93 5.49 46.10
CA PHE A 148 6.99 4.49 46.59
C PHE A 148 7.71 3.46 47.47
N PHE A 149 7.10 3.23 48.62
CA PHE A 149 7.54 2.47 49.77
C PHE A 149 7.78 0.98 49.47
N GLY A 150 8.80 0.40 50.11
CA GLY A 150 8.97 -1.04 50.30
C GLY A 150 9.37 -1.31 51.74
N GLN A 151 8.45 -1.91 52.49
CA GLN A 151 8.61 -2.46 53.84
C GLN A 151 8.98 -3.94 53.72
#